data_AF-A0A7I7QNZ7-F1
#
_entry.id   AF-A0A7I7QNZ7-F1
#
_cell.length_a   1.000
_cell.length_b   1.000
_cell.length_c   1.000
_cell.angle_alpha   90.00
_cell.angle_beta   90.00
_cell.angle_gamma   90.00
#
_symmetry.space_group_name_H-M   'P 1'
#
loop_
_entity.id
_entity.type
_entity.pdbx_description
1 polymer ?
#
loop_
_entity_poly.entity_id
_entity_poly.type
_entity_poly.pdbx_seq_one_letter_code
_entity_poly.pdbx_strand_id
1 'polypeptide(L)'
;MAMTVIMTAATPLASSRRMPSTPAEWLAAGIILVVMVVVIAVLARWMNRRFDEQSEAGVAWQTQASAVFRARWPGDRVWQAGYAELEAEVQGCWQLVLTLESRNAERQGPTAAEGDRQINAVRAYISTLLGPLNAAAAREHRVVG
;
A
#
# COMPACT_ATOMS: atom_id res chain seq x y z
N MET A 1 -37.70 -14.24 47.91
CA MET A 1 -36.92 -12.99 47.96
C MET A 1 -35.45 -13.36 48.05
N ALA A 2 -34.75 -13.33 46.93
CA ALA A 2 -33.32 -13.69 46.86
C ALA A 2 -32.50 -12.40 47.02
N MET A 3 -31.66 -12.38 48.06
CA MET A 3 -30.82 -11.24 48.42
C MET A 3 -29.50 -11.34 47.65
N THR A 4 -29.31 -10.37 46.76
CA THR A 4 -28.13 -10.14 45.94
C THR A 4 -26.93 -9.80 46.84
N VAL A 5 -25.87 -10.60 46.78
CA VAL A 5 -24.54 -10.20 47.27
C VAL A 5 -23.63 -10.14 46.06
N ILE A 6 -23.39 -8.92 45.59
CA ILE A 6 -22.38 -8.60 44.59
C ILE A 6 -21.04 -8.67 45.32
N MET A 7 -20.36 -9.81 45.25
CA MET A 7 -18.99 -9.95 45.73
C MET A 7 -18.06 -9.57 44.58
N THR A 8 -17.75 -8.28 44.49
CA THR A 8 -16.66 -7.73 43.69
C THR A 8 -15.35 -8.41 44.10
N ALA A 9 -14.90 -9.37 43.31
CA ALA A 9 -13.54 -9.87 43.39
C ALA A 9 -12.60 -8.77 42.89
N ALA A 10 -12.04 -8.00 43.80
CA ALA A 10 -10.91 -7.13 43.52
C ALA A 10 -9.78 -8.00 42.98
N THR A 11 -9.44 -7.84 41.70
CA THR A 11 -8.22 -8.38 41.11
C THR A 11 -7.03 -7.66 41.75
N PRO A 12 -6.16 -8.32 42.52
CA PRO A 12 -4.91 -7.71 42.88
C PRO A 12 -4.03 -7.67 41.64
N LEU A 13 -3.97 -6.50 40.99
CA LEU A 13 -2.90 -6.14 40.05
C LEU A 13 -1.60 -5.92 40.84
N ALA A 14 -1.12 -6.97 41.51
CA ALA A 14 0.21 -7.02 42.06
C ALA A 14 1.10 -7.70 41.01
N SER A 15 1.63 -6.89 40.10
CA SER A 15 2.74 -7.30 39.25
C SER A 15 3.96 -7.58 40.14
N SER A 16 4.06 -8.80 40.65
CA SER A 16 5.31 -9.32 41.17
C SER A 16 6.20 -9.54 39.97
N ARG A 17 7.08 -8.59 39.64
CA ARG A 17 8.24 -8.84 38.78
C ARG A 17 9.21 -9.75 39.54
N ARG A 18 8.84 -11.03 39.72
CA ARG A 18 9.81 -12.06 40.09
C ARG A 18 10.57 -12.44 38.83
N MET A 19 11.91 -12.33 38.88
CA MET A 19 12.74 -12.95 37.87
C MET A 19 12.49 -14.47 37.90
N PRO A 20 12.28 -15.13 36.75
CA PRO A 20 12.09 -16.58 36.70
C PRO A 20 13.34 -17.26 37.27
N SER A 21 13.17 -17.97 38.38
CA SER A 21 14.28 -18.57 39.14
C SER A 21 14.35 -20.10 38.93
N THR A 22 13.42 -20.68 38.17
CA THR A 22 13.38 -22.12 37.88
C THR A 22 13.53 -22.43 36.39
N PRO A 23 14.20 -23.54 36.01
CA PRO A 23 14.42 -23.91 34.61
C PRO A 23 13.10 -24.18 33.84
N ALA A 24 12.04 -24.58 34.52
CA ALA A 24 10.71 -24.76 33.92
C ALA A 24 10.06 -23.43 33.50
N GLU A 25 10.25 -22.35 34.27
CA GLU A 25 9.72 -21.02 33.93
C GLU A 25 10.47 -20.39 32.74
N TRP A 26 11.77 -20.67 32.60
CA TRP A 26 12.56 -20.26 31.43
C TRP A 26 12.10 -20.97 30.15
N LEU A 27 11.76 -22.26 30.24
CA LEU A 27 11.17 -23.01 29.12
C LEU A 27 9.80 -22.43 28.72
N ALA A 28 8.94 -22.15 29.70
CA ALA A 28 7.64 -21.53 29.44
C ALA A 28 7.77 -20.15 28.77
N ALA A 29 8.68 -19.31 29.26
CA ALA A 29 8.97 -18.00 28.65
C ALA A 29 9.51 -18.15 27.21
N GLY A 30 10.40 -19.12 26.97
CA GLY A 30 10.91 -19.43 25.64
C GLY A 30 9.80 -19.87 24.68
N ILE A 31 8.89 -20.74 25.12
CA ILE A 31 7.74 -21.19 24.32
C ILE A 31 6.84 -20.00 23.97
N ILE A 32 6.53 -19.13 24.94
CA ILE A 32 5.70 -17.93 24.68
C ILE A 32 6.37 -17.02 23.65
N LEU A 33 7.68 -16.82 23.74
CA LEU A 33 8.43 -15.99 22.79
C LEU A 33 8.40 -16.60 21.39
N VAL A 34 8.60 -17.93 21.27
CA VAL A 34 8.51 -18.64 19.98
C VAL A 34 7.10 -18.53 19.40
N VAL A 35 6.06 -18.77 20.20
CA VAL A 35 4.66 -18.63 19.76
C VAL A 35 4.38 -17.20 19.31
N MET A 36 4.86 -16.19 20.03
CA MET A 36 4.72 -14.79 19.67
C MET A 36 5.38 -14.48 18.32
N VAL A 37 6.61 -14.98 18.09
CA VAL A 37 7.31 -14.82 16.81
C VAL A 37 6.54 -15.50 15.67
N VAL A 38 6.01 -16.70 15.90
CA VAL A 38 5.20 -17.43 14.89
C VAL A 38 3.93 -16.65 14.58
N VAL A 39 3.22 -16.14 15.58
CA VAL A 39 2.00 -15.34 15.38
C VAL A 39 2.32 -14.06 14.61
N ILE A 40 3.39 -13.34 14.96
CA ILE A 40 3.84 -12.14 14.23
C ILE A 40 4.15 -12.50 12.77
N ALA A 41 4.88 -13.59 12.52
CA ALA A 41 5.23 -14.02 11.17
C ALA A 41 3.99 -14.37 10.33
N VAL A 42 3.02 -15.06 10.93
CA VAL A 42 1.75 -15.40 10.26
C VAL A 42 0.94 -14.13 9.93
N LEU A 43 0.84 -13.19 10.87
CA LEU A 43 0.14 -11.92 10.66
C LEU A 43 0.82 -11.07 9.60
N ALA A 44 2.15 -10.95 9.65
CA ALA A 44 2.92 -10.24 8.63
C ALA A 44 2.71 -10.86 7.24
N ARG A 45 2.74 -12.19 7.14
CA ARG A 45 2.50 -12.89 5.87
C ARG A 45 1.07 -12.71 5.37
N TRP A 46 0.08 -12.72 6.25
CA TRP A 46 -1.31 -12.47 5.88
C TRP A 46 -1.53 -11.03 5.40
N MET A 47 -0.94 -10.05 6.10
CA MET A 47 -0.98 -8.64 5.69
C MET A 47 -0.32 -8.45 4.33
N ASN A 48 0.90 -8.95 4.13
CA ASN A 48 1.58 -8.86 2.82
C ASN A 48 0.74 -9.47 1.70
N ARG A 49 0.14 -10.63 1.94
CA ARG A 49 -0.71 -11.29 0.95
C ARG A 49 -1.95 -10.45 0.59
N ARG A 50 -2.55 -9.78 1.58
CA ARG A 50 -3.71 -8.91 1.38
C ARG A 50 -3.33 -7.60 0.68
N PHE A 51 -2.17 -7.04 0.98
CA PHE A 51 -1.63 -5.90 0.25
C PHE A 51 -1.28 -6.26 -1.20
N ASP A 52 -0.73 -7.46 -1.43
CA ASP A 52 -0.48 -7.96 -2.78
C ASP A 52 -1.76 -8.10 -3.59
N GLU A 53 -2.80 -8.75 -3.06
CA GLU A 53 -4.09 -8.92 -3.75
C GLU A 53 -4.76 -7.58 -4.08
N GLN A 54 -4.75 -6.62 -3.14
CA GLN A 54 -5.29 -5.28 -3.39
C GLN A 54 -4.48 -4.51 -4.44
N SER A 55 -3.16 -4.69 -4.42
CA SER A 55 -2.25 -4.08 -5.39
C SER A 55 -2.43 -4.67 -6.78
N GLU A 56 -2.63 -5.99 -6.93
CA GLU A 56 -2.89 -6.60 -8.24
C GLU A 56 -4.22 -6.12 -8.83
N ALA A 57 -5.27 -6.05 -8.01
CA ALA A 57 -6.55 -5.51 -8.42
C ALA A 57 -6.43 -4.01 -8.80
N GLY A 58 -5.68 -3.23 -8.04
CA GLY A 58 -5.41 -1.82 -8.31
C GLY A 58 -4.63 -1.61 -9.60
N VAL A 59 -3.56 -2.39 -9.82
CA VAL A 59 -2.74 -2.35 -11.05
C VAL A 59 -3.57 -2.79 -12.27
N ALA A 60 -4.36 -3.85 -12.15
CA ALA A 60 -5.23 -4.32 -13.24
C ALA A 60 -6.30 -3.27 -13.60
N TRP A 61 -6.92 -2.66 -12.58
CA TRP A 61 -7.90 -1.60 -12.80
C TRP A 61 -7.26 -0.34 -13.41
N GLN A 62 -6.10 0.08 -12.91
CA GLN A 62 -5.37 1.25 -13.44
C GLN A 62 -4.89 1.01 -14.87
N THR A 63 -4.35 -0.17 -15.18
CA THR A 63 -3.94 -0.50 -16.55
C THR A 63 -5.12 -0.50 -17.51
N GLN A 64 -6.30 -0.95 -17.07
CA GLN A 64 -7.53 -0.88 -17.85
C GLN A 64 -8.02 0.57 -18.02
N ALA A 65 -7.99 1.39 -16.96
CA ALA A 65 -8.35 2.81 -17.02
C ALA A 65 -7.44 3.59 -17.98
N SER A 66 -6.12 3.39 -17.86
CA SER A 66 -5.12 3.97 -18.76
C SER A 66 -5.24 3.47 -20.20
N ALA A 67 -5.72 2.25 -20.43
CA ALA A 67 -5.99 1.74 -21.78
C ALA A 67 -7.20 2.44 -22.41
N VAL A 68 -8.26 2.68 -21.62
CA VAL A 68 -9.43 3.44 -22.08
C VAL A 68 -9.06 4.89 -22.37
N PHE A 69 -8.25 5.53 -21.53
CA PHE A 69 -7.73 6.88 -21.76
C PHE A 69 -6.90 6.94 -23.05
N ARG A 70 -5.93 6.03 -23.22
CA ARG A 70 -5.10 5.95 -24.44
C ARG A 70 -5.90 5.63 -25.70
N ALA A 71 -6.97 4.85 -25.59
CA ALA A 71 -7.87 4.58 -26.71
C ALA A 71 -8.68 5.81 -27.12
N ARG A 72 -9.09 6.63 -26.14
CA ARG A 72 -9.82 7.88 -26.39
C ARG A 72 -8.91 8.99 -26.91
N TRP A 73 -7.69 9.08 -26.38
CA TRP A 73 -6.71 10.10 -26.70
C TRP A 73 -5.38 9.48 -27.19
N PRO A 74 -5.34 8.96 -28.44
CA PRO A 74 -4.13 8.37 -28.97
C PRO A 74 -3.09 9.43 -29.35
N GLY A 75 -1.85 9.27 -28.89
CA GLY A 75 -0.68 10.06 -29.30
C GLY A 75 -0.90 11.56 -29.16
N ASP A 76 -0.74 12.30 -30.25
CA ASP A 76 -0.82 13.77 -30.27
C ASP A 76 -2.20 14.33 -29.90
N ARG A 77 -3.25 13.50 -29.84
CA ARG A 77 -4.58 13.95 -29.40
C ARG A 77 -4.68 14.16 -27.89
N VAL A 78 -3.72 13.68 -27.10
CA VAL A 78 -3.62 13.97 -25.66
C VAL A 78 -3.58 15.48 -25.38
N TRP A 79 -3.07 16.30 -26.30
CA TRP A 79 -3.05 17.76 -26.16
C TRP A 79 -4.44 18.42 -26.20
N GLN A 80 -5.46 17.68 -26.62
CA GLN A 80 -6.86 18.11 -26.67
C GLN A 80 -7.67 17.60 -25.47
N ALA A 81 -7.11 16.70 -24.66
CA ALA A 81 -7.76 16.20 -23.46
C ALA A 81 -7.96 17.33 -22.43
N GLY A 82 -9.05 17.24 -21.68
CA GLY A 82 -9.36 18.19 -20.61
C GLY A 82 -8.38 18.07 -19.44
N TYR A 83 -8.22 19.15 -18.67
CA TYR A 83 -7.33 19.16 -17.51
C TYR A 83 -7.68 18.06 -16.50
N ALA A 84 -8.96 17.92 -16.13
CA ALA A 84 -9.41 16.90 -15.18
C ALA A 84 -9.13 15.46 -15.64
N GLU A 85 -9.22 15.17 -16.94
CA GLU A 85 -8.91 13.83 -17.47
C GLU A 85 -7.40 13.56 -17.46
N LEU A 86 -6.58 14.57 -17.80
CA LEU A 86 -5.11 14.46 -17.76
C LEU A 86 -4.59 14.34 -16.33
N GLU A 87 -5.16 15.10 -15.40
CA GLU A 87 -4.81 15.05 -13.98
C GLU A 87 -5.12 13.65 -13.39
N ALA A 88 -6.31 13.11 -13.67
CA ALA A 88 -6.69 11.77 -13.22
C ALA A 88 -5.76 10.68 -13.77
N GLU A 89 -5.37 10.76 -15.04
CA GLU A 89 -4.44 9.80 -15.66
C GLU A 89 -3.03 9.90 -15.03
N VAL A 90 -2.52 11.12 -14.81
CA VAL A 90 -1.23 11.35 -14.16
C VAL A 90 -1.23 10.85 -12.72
N GLN A 91 -2.31 11.12 -11.97
CA GLN A 91 -2.48 10.64 -10.60
C GLN A 91 -2.55 9.11 -10.54
N GLY A 92 -3.29 8.48 -11.46
CA GLY A 92 -3.34 7.02 -11.59
C GLY A 92 -1.98 6.41 -11.90
N CYS A 93 -1.24 7.00 -12.83
CA CYS A 93 0.13 6.58 -13.16
C CYS A 93 1.08 6.72 -11.96
N TRP A 94 0.94 7.77 -11.15
CA TRP A 94 1.73 7.93 -9.93
C TRP A 94 1.42 6.87 -8.86
N GLN A 95 0.15 6.53 -8.66
CA GLN A 95 -0.21 5.43 -7.76
C GLN A 95 0.36 4.09 -8.24
N LEU A 96 0.40 3.86 -9.56
CA LEU A 96 1.03 2.68 -10.15
C LEU A 96 2.53 2.64 -9.83
N VAL A 97 3.24 3.76 -9.98
CA VAL A 97 4.68 3.86 -9.64
C VAL A 97 4.92 3.50 -8.16
N LEU A 98 4.16 4.07 -7.24
CA LEU A 98 4.33 3.78 -5.80
C LEU A 98 4.07 2.31 -5.48
N THR A 99 3.08 1.70 -6.13
CA THR A 99 2.75 0.28 -5.96
C THR A 99 3.84 -0.63 -6.55
N LEU A 100 4.45 -0.22 -7.67
CA LEU A 100 5.56 -0.94 -8.27
C LEU A 100 6.83 -0.80 -7.43
N GLU A 101 7.12 0.39 -6.90
CA GLU A 101 8.25 0.65 -6.02
C GLU A 101 8.18 -0.16 -4.72
N SER A 102 7.00 -0.24 -4.08
CA SER A 102 6.82 -1.05 -2.89
C SER A 102 7.08 -2.54 -3.16
N ARG A 103 6.62 -3.06 -4.30
CA ARG A 103 6.90 -4.44 -4.73
C ARG A 103 8.37 -4.65 -5.08
N ASN A 104 9.03 -3.64 -5.65
CA ASN A 104 10.41 -3.76 -6.04
C ASN A 104 11.35 -3.76 -4.84
N ALA A 105 11.00 -3.03 -3.77
CA ALA A 105 11.74 -3.01 -2.51
C ALA A 105 11.78 -4.39 -1.81
N GLU A 106 10.75 -5.22 -2.01
CA GLU A 106 10.70 -6.59 -1.47
C GLU A 106 11.46 -7.62 -2.34
N ARG A 107 11.77 -7.26 -3.60
CA ARG A 107 12.46 -8.14 -4.55
C ARG A 107 13.97 -7.95 -4.46
N GLN A 108 14.71 -9.04 -4.59
CA GLN A 108 16.18 -9.01 -4.64
C GLN A 108 16.70 -9.62 -5.96
N GLY A 109 17.77 -9.03 -6.49
CA GLY A 109 18.47 -9.56 -7.66
C GLY A 109 17.81 -9.19 -9.01
N PRO A 110 17.88 -10.06 -10.04
CA PRO A 110 17.50 -9.71 -11.41
C PRO A 110 16.01 -9.35 -11.59
N THR A 111 15.14 -9.79 -10.69
CA THR A 111 13.72 -9.39 -10.66
C THR A 111 13.51 -7.96 -10.19
N ALA A 112 14.45 -7.40 -9.42
CA ALA A 112 14.43 -6.00 -9.02
C ALA A 112 14.76 -5.07 -10.19
N ALA A 113 15.75 -5.44 -11.02
CA ALA A 113 16.12 -4.67 -12.21
C ALA A 113 14.98 -4.58 -13.24
N GLU A 114 14.16 -5.63 -13.36
CA GLU A 114 12.98 -5.59 -14.23
C GLU A 114 11.87 -4.70 -13.67
N GLY A 115 11.67 -4.70 -12.35
CA GLY A 115 10.76 -3.75 -11.70
C GLY A 115 11.21 -2.31 -11.89
N ASP A 116 12.51 -2.02 -11.78
CA ASP A 116 13.06 -0.67 -12.02
C ASP A 116 12.83 -0.20 -13.46
N ARG A 117 12.94 -1.11 -14.45
CA ARG A 117 12.62 -0.79 -15.84
C ARG A 117 11.14 -0.42 -16.02
N GLN A 118 10.23 -1.18 -15.40
CA GLN A 118 8.80 -0.89 -15.46
C GLN A 118 8.47 0.45 -14.78
N ILE A 119 9.04 0.72 -13.61
CA ILE A 119 8.89 1.99 -12.90
C ILE A 119 9.37 3.15 -13.78
N ASN A 120 10.56 3.03 -14.37
CA ASN A 120 11.12 4.06 -15.25
C ASN A 120 10.27 4.27 -16.51
N ALA A 121 9.68 3.21 -17.08
CA ALA A 121 8.78 3.33 -18.23
C ALA A 121 7.50 4.10 -17.89
N VAL A 122 6.88 3.82 -16.73
CA VAL A 122 5.70 4.59 -16.27
C VAL A 122 6.08 6.04 -15.98
N ARG A 123 7.23 6.27 -15.34
CA ARG A 123 7.72 7.62 -15.02
C ARG A 123 8.03 8.44 -16.29
N ALA A 124 8.58 7.79 -17.32
CA ALA A 124 8.77 8.40 -18.64
C ALA A 124 7.43 8.69 -19.35
N TYR A 125 6.41 7.85 -19.16
CA TYR A 125 5.08 8.15 -19.68
C TYR A 125 4.48 9.39 -18.99
N ILE A 126 4.55 9.47 -17.65
CA ILE A 126 4.09 10.65 -16.90
C ILE A 126 4.73 11.93 -17.44
N SER A 127 6.05 11.93 -17.70
CA SER A 127 6.72 13.13 -18.20
C SER A 127 6.21 13.58 -19.58
N THR A 128 5.73 12.67 -20.42
CA THR A 128 5.08 13.04 -21.70
C THR A 128 3.70 13.67 -21.50
N LEU A 129 2.98 13.33 -20.43
CA LEU A 129 1.67 13.90 -20.09
C LEU A 129 1.75 15.27 -19.40
N LEU A 130 2.87 15.60 -18.76
CA LEU A 130 3.04 16.88 -18.04
C LEU A 130 2.94 18.11 -18.97
N GLY A 131 3.48 18.03 -20.19
CA GLY A 131 3.35 19.11 -21.18
C GLY A 131 1.89 19.42 -21.54
N PRO A 132 1.12 18.42 -22.00
CA PRO A 132 -0.32 18.51 -22.22
C PRO A 132 -1.11 19.02 -21.01
N LEU A 133 -0.79 18.51 -19.81
CA LEU A 133 -1.44 18.92 -18.55
C LEU A 133 -1.20 20.41 -18.27
N ASN A 134 0.04 20.88 -18.38
CA ASN A 134 0.37 22.29 -18.19
C ASN A 134 -0.32 23.19 -19.23
N ALA A 135 -0.41 22.74 -20.49
CA ALA A 135 -1.13 23.46 -21.53
C ALA A 135 -2.65 23.47 -21.29
N ALA A 136 -3.23 22.39 -20.75
CA ALA A 136 -4.64 22.33 -20.35
C ALA A 136 -4.92 23.28 -19.17
N ALA A 137 -4.07 23.28 -18.15
CA ALA A 137 -4.18 24.21 -17.02
C ALA A 137 -4.15 25.68 -17.48
N ALA A 138 -3.22 26.03 -18.38
CA ALA A 138 -3.11 27.38 -18.93
C ALA A 138 -4.35 27.81 -19.73
N ARG A 139 -5.06 26.86 -20.36
CA ARG A 139 -6.32 27.11 -21.08
C ARG A 139 -7.46 27.37 -20.10
N GLU A 140 -7.54 26.58 -19.04
CA GLU A 140 -8.61 26.70 -18.03
C GLU A 140 -8.50 28.02 -17.25
N HIS A 141 -7.28 28.43 -16.87
CA HIS A 141 -7.04 29.74 -16.25
C HIS A 141 -7.42 30.94 -17.14
N ARG A 142 -7.35 30.80 -18.48
CA ARG A 142 -7.80 31.85 -19.42
C ARG A 142 -9.31 31.93 -19.60
N VAL A 143 -10.04 30.86 -19.27
CA VAL A 143 -11.51 30.82 -19.40
C VAL A 143 -12.20 31.40 -18.15
N VAL A 144 -11.49 31.42 -17.02
CA VAL A 144 -11.98 31.93 -15.72
C VAL A 144 -11.60 33.40 -15.46
N GLY A 145 -10.71 33.98 -16.28
CA GLY A 145 -10.31 35.39 -16.20
C GLY A 145 -11.06 36.28 -17.19
#